data_AF-A0A8H6HHJ4-F1
#
_entry.id   AF-A0A8H6HHJ4-F1
#
_cell.length_a   1.000
_cell.length_b   1.000
_cell.length_c   1.000
_cell.angle_alpha   90.00
_cell.angle_beta   90.00
_cell.angle_gamma   90.00
#
_symmetry.space_group_name_H-M   'P 1'
#
loop_
_entity.id
_entity.type
_entity.pdbx_description
1 polymer ?
#
loop_
_entity_poly.entity_id
_entity_poly.type
_entity_poly.pdbx_seq_one_letter_code
_entity_poly.pdbx_strand_id
1 'polypeptide(L)'
;MLEAQRQASRGLTRDELARLFEKNEKTWINLTTMSALRWDDFPWPMIRKPTNPEEITTAAIEAYVLSPHYPDKSRSEKDRIKDYIKRWHPDRFETKLLIKVLDEEKERVREGAGSVVRSLNDLLAKRNDSQDRFG
;
A
#
# COMPACT_ATOMS: atom_id res chain seq x y z
N MET A 1 -23.18 -15.04 6.30
CA MET A 1 -21.92 -14.60 5.66
C MET A 1 -22.09 -13.21 5.00
N LEU A 2 -22.39 -12.17 5.79
CA LEU A 2 -22.46 -10.79 5.30
C LEU A 2 -22.13 -9.79 6.42
N GLU A 3 -21.07 -10.05 7.19
CA GLU A 3 -20.68 -9.19 8.33
C GLU A 3 -19.44 -8.34 8.05
N ALA A 4 -18.82 -8.46 6.87
CA ALA A 4 -17.51 -7.87 6.61
C ALA A 4 -17.52 -6.42 6.08
N GLN A 5 -18.67 -5.82 5.74
CA GLN A 5 -18.68 -4.59 4.91
C GLN A 5 -19.14 -3.28 5.58
N ARG A 6 -19.32 -3.21 6.90
CA ARG A 6 -19.92 -2.01 7.54
C ARG A 6 -19.07 -1.23 8.55
N GLN A 7 -17.76 -1.39 8.60
CA GLN A 7 -16.93 -0.67 9.59
C GLN A 7 -15.64 -0.12 8.98
N ALA A 8 -15.69 1.01 8.30
CA ALA A 8 -14.47 1.83 8.12
C ALA A 8 -14.85 3.28 7.79
N SER A 9 -15.55 3.91 8.74
CA SER A 9 -15.84 5.35 8.75
C SER A 9 -15.84 5.93 10.17
N ARG A 10 -15.21 5.25 11.14
CA ARG A 10 -14.86 5.84 12.45
C ARG A 10 -13.34 5.83 12.53
N GLY A 11 -12.73 6.99 12.79
CA GLY A 11 -11.28 7.17 12.73
C GLY A 11 -10.54 6.05 13.45
N LEU A 12 -9.73 5.30 12.71
CA LEU A 12 -8.93 4.22 13.27
C LEU A 12 -8.00 4.81 14.33
N THR A 13 -8.03 4.24 15.53
CA THR A 13 -7.20 4.71 16.63
C THR A 13 -5.72 4.39 16.37
N ARG A 14 -4.81 5.12 17.04
CA ARG A 14 -3.35 4.91 16.93
C ARG A 14 -2.95 3.44 17.08
N ASP A 15 -3.58 2.72 18.01
CA ASP A 15 -3.29 1.31 18.30
C ASP A 15 -3.69 0.40 17.13
N GLU A 16 -4.84 0.68 16.50
CA GLU A 16 -5.31 -0.08 15.34
C GLU A 16 -4.38 0.12 14.13
N LEU A 17 -3.91 1.34 13.89
CA LEU A 17 -2.96 1.62 12.81
C LEU A 17 -1.62 0.91 13.04
N ALA A 18 -1.09 0.95 14.26
CA ALA A 18 0.15 0.24 14.62
C ALA A 18 0.01 -1.27 14.38
N ARG A 19 -1.07 -1.88 14.86
CA ARG A 19 -1.37 -3.30 14.62
C ARG A 19 -1.54 -3.60 13.12
N LEU A 20 -2.12 -2.67 12.36
CA LEU A 20 -2.31 -2.82 10.93
C LEU A 20 -0.98 -2.77 10.18
N PHE A 21 -0.05 -1.88 10.56
CA PHE A 21 1.32 -1.87 10.02
C PHE A 21 2.06 -3.17 10.33
N GLU A 22 2.03 -3.64 11.57
CA GLU A 22 2.65 -4.91 11.95
C GLU A 22 2.02 -6.10 11.21
N LYS A 23 0.69 -6.12 11.06
CA LYS A 23 -0.03 -7.15 10.31
C LYS A 23 0.35 -7.09 8.83
N ASN A 24 0.43 -5.90 8.24
CA ASN A 24 0.81 -5.73 6.85
C ASN A 24 2.26 -6.17 6.61
N GLU A 25 3.17 -5.87 7.53
CA GLU A 25 4.56 -6.35 7.46
C GLU A 25 4.63 -7.88 7.54
N LYS A 26 3.96 -8.49 8.52
CA LYS A 26 3.88 -9.95 8.65
C LYS A 26 3.27 -10.61 7.42
N THR A 27 2.21 -10.02 6.88
CA THR A 27 1.57 -10.48 5.64
C THR A 27 2.56 -10.38 4.48
N TRP A 28 3.27 -9.26 4.35
CA TRP A 28 4.27 -9.07 3.29
C TRP A 28 5.40 -10.10 3.35
N ILE A 29 5.89 -10.41 4.55
CA ILE A 29 6.91 -11.46 4.73
C ILE A 29 6.30 -12.81 4.33
N ASN A 30 5.08 -13.10 4.78
CA ASN A 30 4.40 -14.36 4.48
C ASN A 30 4.09 -14.56 2.98
N LEU A 31 3.81 -13.47 2.25
CA LEU A 31 3.64 -13.51 0.79
C LEU A 31 4.85 -14.12 0.09
N THR A 32 6.06 -13.81 0.57
CA THR A 32 7.29 -14.31 -0.04
C THR A 32 7.49 -15.81 0.19
N THR A 33 6.87 -16.39 1.22
CA THR A 33 6.90 -17.82 1.52
C THR A 33 5.75 -18.61 0.87
N MET A 34 4.65 -17.96 0.51
CA MET A 34 3.52 -18.60 -0.16
C MET A 34 3.87 -18.97 -1.62
N SER A 35 3.26 -20.04 -2.11
CA SER A 35 3.43 -20.55 -3.49
C SER A 35 2.33 -20.08 -4.44
N ALA A 36 1.14 -19.75 -3.91
CA ALA A 36 0.02 -19.20 -4.67
C ALA A 36 -0.48 -17.93 -3.97
N LEU A 37 -0.45 -16.81 -4.69
CA LEU A 37 -0.88 -15.50 -4.21
C LEU A 37 -2.15 -15.05 -4.95
N ARG A 38 -3.01 -14.32 -4.24
CA ARG A 38 -4.25 -13.74 -4.75
C ARG A 38 -4.29 -12.25 -4.46
N TRP A 39 -5.19 -11.52 -5.13
CA TRP A 39 -5.38 -10.09 -4.90
C TRP A 39 -5.58 -9.72 -3.41
N ASP A 40 -6.37 -10.50 -2.66
CA ASP A 40 -6.65 -10.22 -1.24
C ASP A 40 -5.47 -10.52 -0.29
N ASP A 41 -4.55 -11.40 -0.69
CA ASP A 41 -3.36 -11.72 0.09
C ASP A 41 -2.39 -10.53 0.15
N PHE A 42 -2.44 -9.63 -0.82
CA PHE A 42 -1.56 -8.47 -0.85
C PHE A 42 -1.92 -7.44 0.23
N PRO A 43 -0.95 -7.03 1.08
CA PRO A 43 -1.17 -5.98 2.06
C PRO A 43 -1.02 -4.62 1.38
N TRP A 44 -2.02 -4.27 0.57
CA TRP A 44 -2.13 -2.98 -0.10
C TRP A 44 -1.85 -1.83 0.89
N PRO A 45 -1.11 -0.78 0.50
CA PRO A 45 -0.74 0.31 1.39
C PRO A 45 -1.92 1.29 1.55
N MET A 46 -3.05 0.75 2.00
CA MET A 46 -4.32 1.44 2.20
C MET A 46 -4.96 0.91 3.47
N ILE A 47 -5.69 1.78 4.17
CA ILE A 47 -6.44 1.41 5.39
C ILE A 47 -7.52 0.37 5.05
N ARG A 48 -8.12 0.47 3.87
CA ARG A 48 -9.06 -0.51 3.33
C ARG A 48 -8.38 -1.25 2.19
N LYS A 49 -8.43 -2.58 2.24
CA LYS A 49 -8.03 -3.40 1.10
C LYS A 49 -8.99 -3.09 -0.06
N PRO A 50 -8.46 -2.70 -1.24
CA PRO A 50 -9.27 -2.54 -2.42
C PRO A 50 -9.80 -3.91 -2.84
N THR A 51 -11.02 -3.97 -3.35
CA THR A 51 -11.52 -5.17 -4.04
C THR A 51 -11.13 -5.13 -5.50
N ASN A 52 -10.95 -3.92 -6.07
CA ASN A 52 -10.59 -3.69 -7.47
C ASN A 52 -9.41 -2.72 -7.62
N PRO A 53 -8.61 -2.82 -8.69
CA PRO A 53 -7.53 -1.87 -8.97
C PRO A 53 -8.02 -0.43 -9.12
N GLU A 54 -9.27 -0.22 -9.53
CA GLU A 54 -9.89 1.11 -9.62
C GLU A 54 -10.15 1.76 -8.26
N GLU A 55 -10.26 0.99 -7.18
CA GLU A 55 -10.42 1.53 -5.82
C GLU A 55 -9.10 2.08 -5.25
N ILE A 56 -7.97 1.76 -5.91
CA ILE A 56 -6.64 2.25 -5.52
C ILE A 56 -6.52 3.71 -5.94
N THR A 57 -6.76 4.59 -4.98
CA THR A 57 -6.69 6.03 -5.17
C THR A 57 -5.52 6.63 -4.41
N THR A 58 -4.98 7.70 -4.98
CA THR A 58 -3.87 8.46 -4.39
C THR A 58 -4.21 8.94 -2.98
N ALA A 59 -5.46 9.37 -2.72
CA ALA A 59 -5.90 9.81 -1.39
C ALA A 59 -5.94 8.68 -0.36
N ALA A 60 -6.33 7.46 -0.74
CA ALA A 60 -6.37 6.32 0.18
C ALA A 60 -4.96 5.85 0.56
N ILE A 61 -4.04 5.85 -0.40
CA ILE A 61 -2.62 5.57 -0.16
C ILE A 61 -1.99 6.68 0.69
N GLU A 62 -2.30 7.94 0.38
CA GLU A 62 -1.85 9.10 1.15
C GLU A 62 -2.26 8.96 2.62
N ALA A 63 -3.54 8.70 2.89
CA ALA A 63 -4.06 8.53 4.26
C ALA A 63 -3.35 7.41 5.04
N TYR A 64 -2.86 6.38 4.34
CA TYR A 64 -2.11 5.29 4.94
C TYR A 64 -0.63 5.63 5.16
N VAL A 65 0.08 6.09 4.12
CA VAL A 65 1.52 6.38 4.17
C VAL A 65 1.83 7.64 4.98
N LEU A 66 0.97 8.65 4.88
CA LEU A 66 1.06 9.89 5.64
C LEU A 66 0.41 9.81 7.01
N SER A 67 0.03 8.61 7.45
CA SER A 67 -0.56 8.46 8.77
C SER A 67 0.41 8.98 9.83
N PRO A 68 0.00 9.96 10.68
CA PRO A 68 0.86 10.55 11.71
C PRO A 68 1.25 9.55 12.81
N HIS A 69 0.63 8.37 12.78
CA HIS A 69 0.83 7.27 13.71
C HIS A 69 1.85 6.24 13.23
N TYR A 70 2.55 6.49 12.11
CA TYR A 70 3.66 5.64 11.67
C TYR A 70 4.71 5.51 12.79
N PRO A 71 5.14 4.28 13.13
CA PRO A 71 6.05 4.04 14.26
C PRO A 71 7.39 4.75 14.07
N ASP A 72 7.86 4.86 12.83
CA ASP A 72 9.08 5.57 12.48
C ASP A 72 8.81 7.07 12.27
N LYS A 73 8.85 7.83 13.37
CA LYS A 73 8.76 9.30 13.36
C LYS A 73 10.04 9.98 12.83
N SER A 74 11.14 9.25 12.69
CA SER A 74 12.42 9.79 12.21
C SER A 74 12.42 9.98 10.69
N ARG A 75 11.65 9.19 9.95
CA ARG A 75 11.51 9.31 8.50
C ARG A 75 10.44 10.34 8.13
N SER A 76 10.84 11.37 7.37
CA SER A 76 9.89 12.31 6.76
C SER A 76 8.89 11.58 5.86
N GLU A 77 7.70 12.15 5.73
CA GLU A 77 6.62 11.69 4.84
C GLU A 77 7.14 11.26 3.44
N LYS A 78 8.05 12.07 2.86
CA LYS A 78 8.70 11.79 1.57
C LYS A 78 9.55 10.51 1.56
N ASP A 79 10.31 10.28 2.62
CA ASP A 79 11.18 9.11 2.70
C ASP A 79 10.34 7.83 2.82
N ARG A 80 9.24 7.89 3.59
CA ARG A 80 8.24 6.81 3.66
C ARG A 80 7.68 6.51 2.27
N ILE A 81 7.22 7.54 1.54
CA ILE A 81 6.69 7.36 0.18
C ILE A 81 7.75 6.69 -0.72
N LYS A 82 9.01 7.15 -0.70
CA LYS A 82 10.11 6.55 -1.47
C LYS A 82 10.36 5.08 -1.10
N ASP A 83 10.29 4.73 0.18
CA ASP A 83 10.46 3.35 0.66
C ASP A 83 9.33 2.46 0.13
N TYR A 84 8.08 2.92 0.20
CA TYR A 84 6.93 2.24 -0.38
C TYR A 84 7.04 2.11 -1.90
N ILE A 85 7.50 3.13 -2.63
CA ILE A 85 7.73 3.05 -4.09
C ILE A 85 8.73 1.93 -4.42
N LYS A 86 9.86 1.89 -3.70
CA LYS A 86 10.89 0.86 -3.92
C LYS A 86 10.36 -0.54 -3.60
N ARG A 87 9.49 -0.66 -2.60
CA ARG A 87 8.91 -1.93 -2.15
C ARG A 87 7.80 -2.43 -3.08
N TRP A 88 6.98 -1.54 -3.60
CA TRP A 88 5.90 -1.83 -4.55
C TRP A 88 6.32 -1.74 -6.02
N HIS A 89 7.59 -1.44 -6.29
CA HIS A 89 8.10 -1.22 -7.64
C HIS A 89 7.72 -2.38 -8.57
N PRO A 90 7.15 -2.10 -9.76
CA PRO A 90 6.66 -3.14 -10.68
C PRO A 90 7.75 -4.17 -10.98
N ASP A 91 9.00 -3.74 -11.20
CA ASP A 91 10.12 -4.66 -11.40
C ASP A 91 10.27 -5.71 -10.27
N ARG A 92 10.32 -5.30 -9.00
CA ARG A 92 10.46 -6.24 -7.86
C ARG A 92 9.18 -7.02 -7.60
N PHE A 93 8.03 -6.37 -7.76
CA PHE A 93 6.74 -6.97 -7.51
C PHE A 93 6.44 -8.04 -8.57
N GLU A 94 6.65 -7.73 -9.84
CA GLU A 94 6.43 -8.65 -10.96
C GLU A 94 7.39 -9.84 -10.89
N THR A 95 8.68 -9.61 -10.59
CA THR A 95 9.69 -10.68 -10.56
C THR A 95 9.59 -11.59 -9.33
N LYS A 96 9.10 -11.09 -8.18
CA LYS A 96 9.03 -11.90 -6.94
C LYS A 96 7.64 -12.38 -6.58
N LEU A 97 6.63 -11.54 -6.76
CA LEU A 97 5.27 -11.77 -6.30
C LEU A 97 4.38 -12.22 -7.46
N LEU A 98 4.38 -11.51 -8.59
CA LEU A 98 3.50 -11.83 -9.73
C LEU A 98 3.77 -13.23 -10.31
N ILE A 99 5.02 -13.72 -10.28
CA ILE A 99 5.35 -15.09 -10.66
C ILE A 99 4.63 -16.17 -9.80
N LYS A 100 4.19 -15.80 -8.59
CA LYS A 100 3.46 -16.66 -7.65
C LYS A 100 1.95 -16.40 -7.65
N VAL A 101 1.49 -15.33 -8.31
CA VAL A 101 0.07 -14.99 -8.39
C VAL A 101 -0.62 -15.93 -9.37
N LEU A 102 -1.88 -16.29 -9.09
CA LEU A 102 -2.71 -17.05 -10.03
C LEU A 102 -2.88 -16.27 -11.34
N ASP A 103 -2.81 -16.96 -12.49
CA ASP A 103 -2.82 -16.31 -13.80
C ASP A 103 -4.06 -15.41 -14.01
N GLU A 104 -5.22 -15.86 -13.52
CA GLU A 104 -6.49 -15.14 -13.55
C GLU A 104 -6.46 -13.81 -12.77
N GLU A 105 -5.62 -13.70 -11.75
CA GLU A 105 -5.50 -12.51 -10.90
C GLU A 105 -4.21 -11.73 -11.18
N LYS A 106 -3.26 -12.28 -11.95
CA LYS A 106 -1.98 -11.62 -12.27
C LYS A 106 -2.21 -10.27 -12.90
N GLU A 107 -3.05 -10.21 -13.93
CA GLU A 107 -3.30 -8.94 -14.63
C GLU A 107 -3.87 -7.89 -13.68
N ARG A 108 -4.85 -8.29 -12.87
CA ARG A 108 -5.47 -7.44 -11.87
C ARG A 108 -4.44 -6.93 -10.86
N VAL A 109 -3.67 -7.82 -10.25
CA VAL A 109 -2.64 -7.48 -9.25
C VAL A 109 -1.56 -6.59 -9.86
N ARG A 110 -1.12 -6.87 -11.08
CA ARG A 110 -0.14 -6.07 -11.81
C ARG A 110 -0.64 -4.64 -12.01
N GLU A 111 -1.88 -4.50 -12.46
CA GLU A 111 -2.50 -3.19 -12.65
C GLU A 111 -2.61 -2.43 -11.33
N GLY A 112 -3.06 -3.11 -10.27
CA GLY A 112 -3.15 -2.53 -8.93
C GLY A 112 -1.79 -2.07 -8.38
N ALA A 113 -0.76 -2.90 -8.49
CA ALA A 113 0.61 -2.54 -8.07
C ALA A 113 1.12 -1.34 -8.87
N GLY A 114 0.86 -1.30 -10.18
CA GLY A 114 1.18 -0.16 -11.04
C GLY A 114 0.45 1.12 -10.61
N SER A 115 -0.83 1.03 -10.23
CA SER A 115 -1.61 2.15 -9.70
C SER A 115 -1.06 2.63 -8.35
N VAL A 116 -0.71 1.73 -7.43
CA VAL A 116 -0.07 2.08 -6.15
C VAL A 116 1.21 2.87 -6.39
N VAL A 117 2.11 2.35 -7.24
CA VAL A 117 3.40 2.98 -7.52
C VAL A 117 3.21 4.34 -8.18
N ARG A 118 2.27 4.46 -9.12
CA ARG A 118 1.93 5.75 -9.75
C ARG A 118 1.40 6.75 -8.73
N SER A 119 0.46 6.36 -7.90
CA SER A 119 -0.07 7.21 -6.82
C SER A 119 1.02 7.64 -5.84
N LEU A 120 1.90 6.73 -5.43
CA LEU A 120 3.03 7.06 -4.56
C LEU A 120 4.01 8.04 -5.23
N ASN A 121 4.33 7.85 -6.51
CA ASN A 121 5.19 8.78 -7.25
C ASN A 121 4.55 10.15 -7.40
N ASP A 122 3.25 10.22 -7.68
CA ASP A 122 2.49 11.46 -7.76
C ASP A 122 2.48 12.21 -6.41
N LEU A 123 2.28 11.49 -5.29
CA LEU A 123 2.39 12.05 -3.94
C LEU A 123 3.79 12.60 -3.66
N LEU A 124 4.83 11.84 -4.04
CA LEU A 124 6.21 12.27 -3.85
C LEU A 124 6.51 13.53 -4.66
N ALA A 125 6.08 13.58 -5.91
CA ALA A 125 6.25 14.73 -6.80
C ALA A 125 5.56 15.97 -6.25
N LYS A 126 4.28 15.86 -5.85
CA LYS A 126 3.51 16.94 -5.21
C LYS A 126 4.20 17.49 -3.97
N ARG A 127 4.72 16.61 -3.12
CA ARG A 127 5.45 17.01 -1.90
C ARG A 127 6.84 17.59 -2.20
N ASN A 128 7.49 17.18 -3.29
CA ASN A 128 8.74 17.78 -3.73
C ASN A 128 8.54 19.20 -4.24
N ASP A 129 7.55 19.43 -5.10
CA ASP A 129 7.20 20.75 -5.64
C ASP A 129 6.81 21.74 -4.53
N SER A 130 6.02 21.29 -3.55
CA SER A 130 5.56 22.15 -2.44
C SER A 130 6.69 22.59 -1.50
N GLN A 131 7.83 21.88 -1.45
CA GLN A 131 8.97 22.24 -0.58
C GLN A 131 9.97 23.16 -1.29
N ASP A 132 10.02 23.12 -2.63
CA ASP A 132 10.92 23.93 -3.45
C ASP A 132 10.42 25.37 -3.61
N ARG A 133 9.09 25.56 -3.66
CA ARG A 133 8.46 26.89 -3.84
C ARG A 133 8.52 27.83 -2.62
N PHE A 134 8.95 27.34 -1.46
CA PHE A 134 9.05 28.13 -0.22
C PHE A 134 10.46 28.09 0.40
N GLY A 135 11.46 27.65 -0.36
CA GLY A 135 12.88 27.63 0.04
C GLY A 135 13.63 28.88 -0.38
#